data_AF-U7FLF3-F1
#
_entry.id   AF-U7FLF3-F1
#
_cell.length_a   1.000
_cell.length_b   1.000
_cell.length_c   1.000
_cell.angle_alpha   90.00
_cell.angle_beta   90.00
_cell.angle_gamma   90.00
#
_symmetry.space_group_name_H-M   'P 1'
#
loop_
_entity.id
_entity.type
_entity.pdbx_description
1 polymer ?
#
loop_
_entity_poly.entity_id
_entity_poly.type
_entity_poly.pdbx_seq_one_letter_code
_entity_poly.pdbx_strand_id
1 'polypeptide(L)'
;MSDNDYRYSVRSLIVTALVAVVGTVLALEASGRISHSDNKDHVPVGDFQAIHVKPGEEFRMSRKSSELHAVCENGYLAIAADVDPSFRGILVDYKNRGVRCQRPSPTDKDLASEPAGESGHE
;
A
#
# COMPACT_ATOMS: atom_id res chain seq x y z
N MET A 1 42.02 40.76 29.93
CA MET A 1 40.83 39.88 30.08
C MET A 1 41.01 38.76 29.06
N SER A 2 40.97 37.50 29.50
CA SER A 2 41.24 36.33 28.66
C SER A 2 40.17 36.16 27.59
N ASP A 3 40.57 36.25 26.32
CA ASP A 3 39.77 35.81 25.17
C ASP A 3 39.65 34.28 25.19
N ASN A 4 38.67 33.79 25.96
CA ASN A 4 38.31 32.37 25.99
C ASN A 4 37.02 32.07 25.21
N ASP A 5 36.52 33.01 24.41
CA ASP A 5 35.09 33.03 24.03
C ASP A 5 34.70 32.51 22.63
N TYR A 6 35.60 31.89 21.87
CA TYR A 6 35.19 31.15 20.66
C TYR A 6 35.85 29.77 20.58
N ARG A 7 35.64 28.97 21.63
CA ARG A 7 36.12 27.58 21.77
C ARG A 7 35.38 26.55 20.89
N TYR A 8 34.75 26.98 19.79
CA TYR A 8 34.24 26.06 18.78
C TYR A 8 34.68 26.56 17.40
N SER A 9 35.68 25.88 16.83
CA SER A 9 36.09 26.08 15.44
C SER A 9 34.88 25.85 14.53
N VAL A 10 34.74 26.62 13.45
CA VAL A 10 33.69 26.45 12.42
C VAL A 10 33.53 24.98 11.99
N ARG A 11 34.64 24.23 11.96
CA ARG A 11 34.64 22.78 11.69
C ARG A 11 33.81 21.98 12.70
N SER A 12 33.88 22.34 13.99
CA SER A 12 33.08 21.72 15.05
C SER A 12 31.59 21.96 14.85
N LEU A 13 31.19 23.16 14.44
CA LEU A 13 29.78 23.48 14.19
C LEU A 13 29.21 22.69 13.01
N ILE A 14 29.99 22.54 11.94
CA ILE A 14 29.60 21.74 10.77
C ILE A 14 29.45 20.26 11.14
N VAL A 15 30.38 19.71 11.92
CA VAL A 15 30.31 18.31 12.38
C VAL A 15 29.07 18.10 13.27
N THR A 16 28.82 18.99 14.23
CA THR A 16 27.63 18.90 15.10
C THR A 16 26.33 18.95 14.29
N ALA A 17 26.25 19.81 13.27
CA ALA A 17 25.08 19.90 12.41
C ALA A 17 24.83 18.60 11.63
N LEU A 18 25.87 17.99 11.05
CA LEU A 18 25.75 16.71 10.34
C LEU A 18 25.31 15.57 11.27
N VAL A 19 25.92 15.48 12.47
CA VAL A 19 25.55 14.48 13.47
C VAL A 19 24.12 14.67 13.94
N ALA A 20 23.67 15.91 14.13
CA ALA A 20 22.29 16.20 14.49
C ALA A 20 21.30 15.75 13.40
N VAL A 21 21.61 15.98 12.12
CA VAL A 21 20.76 15.53 11.00
C VAL A 21 20.68 14.00 10.97
N VAL A 22 21.83 13.32 10.97
CA VAL A 22 21.89 11.85 10.94
C VAL A 22 21.19 11.24 12.16
N GLY A 23 21.47 11.78 13.36
CA GLY A 23 20.81 11.33 14.59
C GLY A 23 19.30 11.53 14.56
N THR A 24 18.82 12.63 13.98
CA THR A 24 17.37 12.87 13.80
C THR A 24 16.74 11.84 12.87
N VAL A 25 17.37 11.55 11.73
CA VAL A 25 16.89 10.54 10.78
C VAL A 25 16.83 9.16 11.45
N LEU A 26 17.90 8.75 12.15
CA LEU A 26 17.96 7.47 12.86
C LEU A 26 16.93 7.38 13.99
N ALA A 27 16.67 8.47 14.72
CA ALA A 27 15.65 8.51 15.76
C ALA A 27 14.22 8.41 15.18
N LEU A 28 13.97 9.06 14.05
CA LEU A 28 12.71 8.92 13.31
C LEU A 28 12.53 7.50 12.75
N GLU A 29 13.62 6.86 12.32
CA GLU A 29 13.63 5.47 11.88
C GLU A 29 13.32 4.51 13.03
N ALA A 30 14.03 4.63 14.17
CA ALA A 30 13.83 3.80 15.35
C ALA A 30 12.43 3.96 15.98
N SER A 31 11.83 5.15 15.86
CA SER A 31 10.45 5.40 16.30
C SER A 31 9.38 4.90 15.32
N GLY A 32 9.78 4.30 14.18
CA GLY A 32 8.87 3.78 13.17
C GLY A 32 8.10 4.88 12.41
N ARG A 33 8.57 6.14 12.49
CA ARG A 33 7.97 7.29 11.80
C ARG A 33 8.40 7.39 10.33
N ILE A 34 9.49 6.71 9.95
CA ILE A 34 9.92 6.61 8.55
C ILE A 34 9.35 5.32 7.96
N SER A 35 8.25 5.46 7.22
CA SER A 35 7.71 4.39 6.38
C SER A 35 8.60 4.24 5.15
N HIS A 36 9.57 3.32 5.23
CA HIS A 36 10.21 2.78 4.03
C HIS A 36 9.17 1.93 3.32
N SER A 37 8.56 2.47 2.26
CA SER A 37 7.69 1.72 1.34
C SER A 37 8.55 0.73 0.53
N ASP A 38 9.18 -0.22 1.20
CA ASP A 38 9.99 -1.29 0.62
C ASP A 38 9.10 -2.47 0.19
N ASN A 39 7.95 -2.14 -0.37
CA ASN A 39 7.04 -3.13 -0.93
C ASN A 39 6.71 -2.72 -2.36
N LYS A 40 7.71 -2.89 -3.23
CA LYS A 40 7.59 -2.72 -4.68
C LYS A 40 6.66 -3.75 -5.33
N ASP A 41 6.15 -4.72 -4.56
CA ASP A 41 5.23 -5.75 -5.06
C ASP A 41 3.76 -5.28 -5.04
N HIS A 42 3.49 -4.09 -4.50
CA HIS A 42 2.15 -3.51 -4.40
C HIS A 42 2.14 -2.13 -5.07
N VAL A 43 2.38 -2.10 -6.39
CA VAL A 43 2.16 -0.88 -7.17
C VAL A 43 0.64 -0.61 -7.14
N PRO A 44 0.17 0.50 -6.52
CA PRO A 44 -1.24 0.80 -6.49
C PRO A 44 -1.74 1.01 -7.93
N VAL A 45 -2.73 0.20 -8.32
CA VAL A 45 -3.42 0.26 -9.63
C VAL A 45 -4.22 1.57 -9.79
N GLY A 46 -4.41 2.29 -8.69
CA GLY A 46 -5.08 3.58 -8.60
C GLY A 46 -5.70 3.77 -7.22
N ASP A 47 -6.20 4.97 -6.92
CA ASP A 47 -6.99 5.22 -5.73
C ASP A 47 -8.46 4.88 -6.01
N PHE A 48 -9.01 3.92 -5.24
CA PHE A 48 -10.41 3.52 -5.36
C PHE A 48 -11.18 3.89 -4.10
N GLN A 49 -12.37 4.46 -4.26
CA GLN A 49 -13.27 4.79 -3.16
C GLN A 49 -14.54 3.94 -3.23
N ALA A 50 -14.83 3.21 -2.15
CA ALA A 50 -16.11 2.54 -1.97
C ALA A 50 -17.11 3.53 -1.35
N ILE A 51 -18.17 3.86 -2.08
CA ILE A 51 -19.23 4.74 -1.61
C ILE A 51 -20.46 3.90 -1.29
N HIS A 52 -20.95 3.98 -0.05
CA HIS A 52 -22.18 3.31 0.35
C HIS A 52 -23.38 4.06 -0.25
N VAL A 53 -24.07 3.40 -1.18
CA VAL A 53 -25.32 3.90 -1.78
C VAL A 53 -26.50 3.29 -1.03
N LYS A 54 -27.38 4.14 -0.49
CA LYS A 54 -28.61 3.66 0.15
C LYS A 54 -29.66 3.28 -0.90
N PRO A 55 -30.46 2.22 -0.65
CA PRO A 55 -31.58 1.89 -1.53
C PRO A 55 -32.54 3.09 -1.67
N GLY A 56 -32.83 3.50 -2.91
CA GLY A 56 -33.74 4.61 -3.23
C GLY A 56 -33.08 5.99 -3.36
N GLU A 57 -31.77 6.12 -3.14
CA GLU A 57 -31.02 7.35 -3.36
C GLU A 57 -30.42 7.37 -4.77
N GLU A 58 -30.65 8.44 -5.54
CA GLU A 58 -29.96 8.61 -6.83
C GLU A 58 -28.49 8.95 -6.59
N PHE A 59 -27.61 7.96 -6.77
CA PHE A 59 -26.17 8.21 -6.77
C PHE A 59 -25.70 8.64 -8.16
N ARG A 60 -25.33 9.91 -8.31
CA ARG A 60 -24.91 10.49 -9.58
C ARG A 60 -23.42 10.20 -9.85
N MET A 61 -23.16 9.17 -10.66
CA MET A 61 -21.83 8.87 -11.18
C MET A 61 -21.56 9.60 -12.51
N SER A 62 -20.27 9.78 -12.84
CA SER A 62 -19.88 10.16 -14.20
C SER A 62 -20.29 9.08 -15.19
N ARG A 63 -20.73 9.48 -16.39
CA ARG A 63 -21.02 8.55 -17.50
C ARG A 63 -19.77 8.20 -18.33
N LYS A 64 -18.64 8.86 -18.05
CA LYS A 64 -17.37 8.57 -18.73
C LYS A 64 -16.79 7.26 -18.17
N SER A 65 -16.32 6.39 -19.05
CA SER A 65 -15.64 5.15 -18.65
C SER A 65 -14.41 5.46 -17.78
N SER A 66 -14.16 4.60 -16.79
CA SER A 66 -12.91 4.57 -16.03
C SER A 66 -11.76 3.89 -16.78
N GLU A 67 -12.03 3.25 -17.93
CA GLU A 67 -11.08 2.39 -18.67
C GLU A 67 -10.57 1.19 -17.83
N LEU A 68 -11.33 0.86 -16.80
CA LEU A 68 -11.06 -0.21 -15.84
C LEU A 68 -12.34 -1.01 -15.63
N HIS A 69 -12.21 -2.32 -15.47
CA HIS A 69 -13.32 -3.22 -15.15
C HIS A 69 -12.98 -4.16 -14.00
N ALA A 70 -14.03 -4.69 -13.36
CA ALA A 70 -13.90 -5.68 -12.30
C ALA A 70 -13.70 -7.09 -12.90
N VAL A 71 -12.72 -7.82 -12.37
CA VAL A 71 -12.44 -9.23 -12.71
C VAL A 71 -12.39 -10.03 -11.41
N CYS A 72 -12.74 -11.32 -11.47
CA CYS A 72 -12.52 -12.22 -10.36
C CYS A 72 -11.30 -13.10 -10.64
N GLU A 73 -10.26 -12.97 -9.83
CA GLU A 73 -8.99 -13.68 -9.98
C GLU A 73 -8.75 -14.52 -8.71
N ASN A 74 -8.70 -15.84 -8.87
CA ASN A 74 -8.57 -16.81 -7.76
C ASN A 74 -9.62 -16.61 -6.64
N GLY A 75 -10.84 -16.18 -7.00
CA GLY A 75 -11.93 -15.93 -6.04
C GLY A 75 -11.91 -14.54 -5.38
N TYR A 76 -10.91 -13.71 -5.69
CA TYR A 76 -10.77 -12.34 -5.19
C TYR A 76 -11.04 -11.30 -6.28
N LEU A 77 -11.59 -10.15 -5.87
CA LEU A 77 -11.90 -9.03 -6.74
C LEU A 77 -10.60 -8.35 -7.17
N ALA A 78 -10.40 -8.27 -8.47
CA ALA A 78 -9.33 -7.56 -9.12
C ALA A 78 -9.90 -6.41 -9.96
N ILE A 79 -9.12 -5.35 -10.12
CA ILE A 79 -9.37 -4.30 -11.10
C ILE A 79 -8.36 -4.48 -12.24
N ALA A 80 -8.87 -4.55 -13.47
CA ALA A 80 -8.07 -4.71 -14.68
C ALA A 80 -8.29 -3.52 -15.62
N ALA A 81 -7.26 -3.16 -16.41
CA ALA A 81 -7.43 -2.18 -17.48
C ALA A 81 -8.12 -2.79 -18.70
N ASP A 82 -8.93 -1.96 -19.38
CA ASP A 82 -9.56 -2.34 -20.64
C ASP A 82 -8.54 -2.44 -21.79
N VAL A 83 -7.50 -1.59 -21.75
CA VAL A 83 -6.52 -1.42 -22.83
C VAL A 83 -5.25 -2.26 -22.65
N ASP A 84 -4.93 -2.63 -21.41
CA ASP A 84 -3.72 -3.38 -21.07
C ASP A 84 -4.08 -4.63 -20.25
N PRO A 85 -4.07 -5.83 -20.87
CA PRO A 85 -4.38 -7.08 -20.19
C PRO A 85 -3.41 -7.43 -19.05
N SER A 86 -2.21 -6.84 -19.05
CA SER A 86 -1.18 -7.07 -18.04
C SER A 86 -1.35 -6.19 -16.80
N PHE A 87 -2.13 -5.11 -16.90
CA PHE A 87 -2.41 -4.22 -15.78
C PHE A 87 -3.58 -4.75 -14.96
N ARG A 88 -3.27 -5.42 -13.85
CA ARG A 88 -4.24 -5.98 -12.90
C ARG A 88 -3.77 -5.77 -11.47
N GLY A 89 -4.71 -5.54 -10.56
CA GLY A 89 -4.43 -5.56 -9.12
C GLY A 89 -5.59 -6.08 -8.31
N ILE A 90 -5.26 -6.91 -7.32
CA ILE A 90 -6.21 -7.46 -6.36
C ILE A 90 -6.59 -6.37 -5.36
N LEU A 91 -7.89 -6.18 -5.13
CA LEU A 91 -8.39 -5.27 -4.11
C LEU A 91 -8.22 -5.93 -2.73
N VAL A 92 -7.45 -5.28 -1.86
CA VAL A 92 -7.17 -5.75 -0.49
C VAL A 92 -7.67 -4.75 0.55
N ASP A 93 -8.00 -5.25 1.75
CA ASP A 93 -8.31 -4.40 2.90
C ASP A 93 -7.04 -3.87 3.60
N TYR A 94 -7.22 -3.09 4.67
CA TYR A 94 -6.13 -2.51 5.47
C TYR A 94 -5.20 -3.54 6.14
N LYS A 95 -5.55 -4.83 6.11
CA LYS A 95 -4.75 -5.95 6.63
C LYS A 95 -4.18 -6.81 5.50
N ASN A 96 -4.17 -6.33 4.26
CA ASN A 96 -3.75 -7.08 3.06
C ASN A 96 -4.58 -8.34 2.81
N ARG A 97 -5.88 -8.32 3.13
CA ARG A 97 -6.79 -9.44 2.85
C ARG A 97 -7.61 -9.13 1.61
N GLY A 98 -7.59 -10.02 0.62
CA GLY A 98 -8.33 -9.87 -0.63
C GLY A 98 -9.84 -9.80 -0.41
N VAL A 99 -10.50 -8.88 -1.12
CA VAL A 99 -11.97 -8.80 -1.16
C VAL A 99 -12.50 -9.93 -2.02
N ARG A 100 -13.38 -10.79 -1.51
CA ARG A 100 -13.93 -11.92 -2.27
C ARG A 100 -15.01 -11.46 -3.24
N CYS A 101 -15.07 -12.06 -4.42
CA CYS A 101 -16.11 -11.76 -5.42
C CYS A 101 -17.49 -12.27 -5.01
N GLN A 102 -17.51 -13.35 -4.24
CA GLN A 102 -18.72 -14.04 -3.82
C GLN A 102 -18.75 -14.15 -2.30
N ARG A 103 -19.97 -14.12 -1.74
CA ARG A 103 -20.16 -14.44 -0.34
C ARG A 103 -19.81 -15.93 -0.16
N PRO A 104 -18.87 -16.27 0.74
CA PRO A 104 -18.56 -17.67 1.00
C PRO A 104 -19.81 -18.37 1.55
N SER A 105 -20.21 -19.45 0.89
CA SER A 105 -21.19 -20.39 1.40
C SER A 105 -20.61 -21.12 2.61
N PRO A 106 -21.43 -21.54 3.60
CA PRO A 106 -20.97 -22.39 4.69
C PRO A 106 -20.32 -23.72 4.25
N THR A 107 -20.52 -24.11 3.00
CA THR A 107 -19.98 -25.33 2.39
C THR A 107 -18.79 -25.07 1.47
N ASP A 108 -18.44 -23.81 1.20
CA ASP A 108 -17.32 -23.48 0.33
C ASP A 108 -16.00 -23.81 1.04
N LYS A 109 -15.09 -24.46 0.31
CA LYS A 109 -13.72 -24.66 0.77
C LYS A 109 -13.06 -23.28 0.91
N ASP A 110 -12.46 -23.02 2.06
CA ASP A 110 -11.74 -21.78 2.26
C ASP A 110 -10.45 -21.79 1.42
N LEU A 111 -10.46 -21.09 0.29
CA LEU A 111 -9.29 -20.92 -0.59
C LEU A 111 -8.09 -20.29 0.13
N ALA A 112 -8.28 -19.65 1.29
CA ALA A 112 -7.19 -19.14 2.13
C ALA A 112 -6.57 -20.21 3.04
N SER A 113 -7.18 -21.40 3.14
CA SER A 113 -6.67 -22.55 3.90
C SER A 113 -5.90 -23.56 3.04
N GLU A 114 -5.86 -23.39 1.71
CA GLU A 114 -5.01 -24.22 0.86
C GLU A 114 -3.55 -23.75 0.99
N PRO A 115 -2.63 -24.60 1.53
CA PRO A 115 -1.23 -24.24 1.56
C PRO A 115 -0.70 -24.12 0.14
N ALA A 116 0.04 -23.05 -0.14
CA ALA A 116 0.73 -22.84 -1.39
C ALA A 116 1.72 -23.99 -1.63
N GLY A 117 1.31 -24.99 -2.41
CA GLY A 117 2.18 -26.09 -2.79
C GLY A 117 1.45 -27.39 -3.02
N GLU A 118 0.76 -27.53 -4.15
CA GLU A 118 0.75 -28.81 -4.86
C GLU A 118 0.58 -28.56 -6.36
N SER A 119 1.72 -28.45 -7.04
CA SER A 119 1.81 -28.65 -8.48
C SER A 119 1.54 -30.13 -8.78
N GLY A 120 0.28 -30.49 -9.01
CA GLY A 120 -0.10 -31.78 -9.60
C GLY A 120 -0.01 -31.70 -11.12
N HIS A 121 1.08 -32.23 -11.66
CA HIS A 121 1.22 -32.60 -13.08
C HIS A 121 0.57 -33.98 -13.24
N GLU A 122 -0.42 -34.10 -14.13
CA GLU A 122 -0.74 -35.35 -14.82
C GLU A 122 -0.20 -35.27 -16.25
#